data_AF-A0A1I5EIF7-F1
#
_entry.id   AF-A0A1I5EIF7-F1
#
_cell.length_a   1.000
_cell.length_b   1.000
_cell.length_c   1.000
_cell.angle_alpha   90.00
_cell.angle_beta   90.00
_cell.angle_gamma   90.00
#
_symmetry.space_group_name_H-M   'P 1'
#
loop_
_entity.id
_entity.type
_entity.pdbx_description
1 polymer ?
#
loop_
_entity_poly.entity_id
_entity_poly.type
_entity_poly.pdbx_seq_one_letter_code
_entity_poly.pdbx_strand_id
1 'polypeptide(L)'
;MSEPGQVRQEVVDEIVAVLRGADPAGLPASATAQEKAAAKDRYLSEFVAERSKRDRQAQAWELLLTRSYDEPPTWQRLFDDLPPGAAEELGGLYDVLPSGAQEEYARRYGVPSAV
;
A
#
# COMPACT_ATOMS: atom_id res chain seq x y z
N MET A 1 3.19 -15.02 -37.29
CA MET A 1 4.13 -15.73 -36.41
C MET A 1 4.38 -14.82 -35.22
N SER A 2 3.93 -15.19 -34.03
CA SER A 2 4.27 -14.44 -32.81
C SER A 2 5.73 -14.74 -32.48
N GLU A 3 6.51 -13.70 -32.20
CA GLU A 3 7.94 -13.82 -31.95
C GLU A 3 8.19 -14.78 -30.76
N PRO A 4 9.02 -15.83 -30.93
CA PRO A 4 9.37 -16.72 -29.84
C PRO A 4 10.27 -15.97 -28.85
N GLY A 5 9.66 -15.31 -27.87
CA GLY A 5 10.35 -14.52 -26.85
C GLY A 5 9.58 -13.30 -26.35
N GLN A 6 8.44 -12.96 -26.95
CA GLN A 6 7.61 -11.87 -26.46
C GLN A 6 6.75 -12.32 -25.28
N VAL A 7 6.92 -11.67 -24.13
CA VAL A 7 6.08 -11.88 -22.95
C VAL A 7 4.67 -11.34 -23.23
N ARG A 8 3.70 -12.25 -23.31
CA ARG A 8 2.27 -11.90 -23.43
C ARG A 8 1.75 -11.40 -22.09
N GLN A 9 1.28 -10.16 -22.04
CA GLN A 9 0.83 -9.54 -20.79
C GLN A 9 -0.45 -10.19 -20.27
N GLU A 10 -1.33 -10.64 -21.16
CA GLU A 10 -2.55 -11.36 -20.80
C GLU A 10 -2.26 -12.65 -20.03
N VAL A 11 -1.21 -13.40 -20.44
CA VAL A 11 -0.77 -14.63 -19.76
C VAL A 11 -0.15 -14.30 -18.40
N VAL A 12 0.62 -13.21 -18.32
CA VAL A 12 1.18 -12.72 -17.07
C VAL A 12 0.07 -12.35 -16.08
N ASP A 13 -0.97 -11.64 -16.52
CA ASP A 13 -2.12 -11.24 -15.70
C ASP A 13 -2.91 -12.45 -15.19
N GLU A 14 -3.15 -13.46 -16.03
CA GLU A 14 -3.79 -14.72 -15.62
C GLU A 14 -2.98 -15.45 -14.53
N ILE A 15 -1.66 -15.52 -14.70
CA ILE A 15 -0.77 -16.13 -13.69
C ILE A 15 -0.78 -15.31 -12.39
N VAL A 16 -0.75 -13.97 -12.46
CA VAL A 16 -0.83 -13.10 -11.29
C VAL A 16 -2.17 -13.27 -10.56
N ALA A 17 -3.28 -13.41 -11.27
CA ALA A 17 -4.59 -13.65 -10.68
C ALA A 17 -4.60 -14.96 -9.87
N VAL A 18 -4.02 -16.03 -10.40
CA VAL A 18 -3.87 -17.31 -9.69
C VAL A 18 -2.96 -17.17 -8.47
N LEU A 19 -1.84 -16.44 -8.57
CA LEU A 19 -0.97 -16.15 -7.41
C LEU A 19 -1.68 -15.37 -6.30
N ARG A 20 -2.69 -14.56 -6.65
CA ARG A 20 -3.56 -13.83 -5.71
C ARG A 20 -4.73 -14.69 -5.17
N GLY A 21 -4.84 -15.96 -5.56
CA GLY A 21 -5.84 -16.90 -5.06
C GLY A 21 -6.99 -17.22 -6.01
N ALA A 22 -6.93 -16.82 -7.28
CA ALA A 22 -7.86 -17.33 -8.29
C ALA A 22 -7.68 -18.84 -8.55
N ASP A 23 -8.70 -19.46 -9.15
CA ASP A 23 -8.69 -20.91 -9.44
C ASP A 23 -7.48 -21.29 -10.32
N PRO A 24 -6.62 -22.24 -9.90
CA PRO A 24 -5.50 -22.71 -10.70
C PRO A 24 -5.90 -23.33 -12.04
N ALA A 25 -7.16 -23.73 -12.24
CA ALA A 25 -7.68 -24.14 -13.55
C ALA A 25 -7.63 -23.01 -14.60
N GLY A 26 -7.52 -21.75 -14.16
CA GLY A 26 -7.31 -20.59 -15.04
C GLY A 26 -5.88 -20.41 -15.53
N LEU A 27 -4.93 -21.29 -15.17
CA LEU A 27 -3.56 -21.17 -15.66
C LEU A 27 -3.46 -21.55 -17.15
N PRO A 28 -2.92 -20.65 -18.00
CA PRO A 28 -2.73 -20.96 -19.41
C PRO A 28 -1.68 -22.07 -19.59
N ALA A 29 -2.08 -23.19 -20.18
CA ALA A 29 -1.19 -24.32 -20.47
C ALA A 29 -0.02 -23.96 -21.39
N SER A 30 -0.16 -22.88 -22.17
CA SER A 30 0.87 -22.35 -23.07
C SER A 30 1.85 -21.36 -22.39
N ALA A 31 1.76 -21.16 -21.06
CA ALA A 31 2.61 -20.23 -20.34
C ALA A 31 4.09 -20.63 -20.41
N THR A 32 4.89 -19.75 -20.99
CA THR A 32 6.34 -19.89 -21.11
C THR A 32 7.04 -19.64 -19.77
N ALA A 33 8.31 -20.03 -19.68
CA ALA A 33 9.13 -19.74 -18.50
C ALA A 33 9.31 -18.24 -18.26
N GLN A 34 9.44 -17.45 -19.33
CA GLN A 34 9.60 -15.98 -19.26
C GLN A 34 8.33 -15.31 -18.72
N GLU A 35 7.15 -15.72 -19.17
CA GLU A 35 5.87 -15.20 -18.67
C GLU A 35 5.65 -15.55 -17.19
N LYS A 36 5.99 -16.78 -16.78
CA LYS A 36 5.96 -17.17 -15.36
C LYS A 36 6.92 -16.36 -14.50
N ALA A 37 8.10 -16.03 -15.01
CA ALA A 37 9.06 -15.19 -14.30
C ALA A 37 8.56 -13.75 -14.16
N ALA A 38 8.05 -13.16 -15.25
CA ALA A 38 7.46 -11.82 -15.24
C ALA A 38 6.26 -11.70 -14.28
N ALA A 39 5.39 -12.72 -14.26
CA ALA A 39 4.26 -12.77 -13.33
C ALA A 39 4.69 -12.85 -11.87
N LYS A 40 5.71 -13.66 -11.56
CA LYS A 40 6.25 -13.75 -10.20
C LYS A 40 6.90 -12.44 -9.76
N ASP A 41 7.69 -11.82 -10.63
CA ASP A 41 8.35 -10.55 -10.33
C ASP A 41 7.32 -9.44 -10.06
N ARG A 42 6.28 -9.35 -10.89
CA ARG A 42 5.15 -8.43 -10.68
C ARG A 42 4.42 -8.71 -9.38
N TYR A 43 4.03 -9.97 -9.15
CA TYR A 43 3.31 -10.36 -7.93
C TYR A 43 4.11 -10.04 -6.67
N LEU A 44 5.42 -10.33 -6.66
CA LEU A 44 6.29 -10.05 -5.52
C LEU A 44 6.47 -8.53 -5.32
N SER A 45 6.66 -7.77 -6.40
CA SER A 45 6.78 -6.31 -6.33
C SER A 45 5.51 -5.67 -5.76
N GLU A 46 4.34 -6.08 -6.23
CA GLU A 46 3.05 -5.62 -5.71
C GLU A 46 2.84 -6.05 -4.25
N PHE A 47 3.19 -7.29 -3.90
CA PHE A 47 3.09 -7.78 -2.52
C PHE A 47 3.99 -7.01 -1.56
N VAL A 48 5.22 -6.69 -1.98
CA VAL A 48 6.16 -5.86 -1.21
C VAL A 48 5.62 -4.43 -1.06
N ALA A 49 5.06 -3.85 -2.12
CA ALA A 49 4.43 -2.53 -2.05
C ALA A 49 3.24 -2.51 -1.08
N GLU A 50 2.37 -3.52 -1.12
CA GLU A 50 1.25 -3.67 -0.19
C GLU A 50 1.71 -3.87 1.26
N ARG A 51 2.76 -4.68 1.48
CA ARG A 51 3.36 -4.83 2.81
C ARG A 51 3.94 -3.51 3.31
N SER A 52 4.75 -2.84 2.50
CA SER A 52 5.33 -1.54 2.85
C SER A 52 4.25 -0.51 3.17
N LYS A 53 3.14 -0.49 2.42
CA LYS A 53 1.98 0.35 2.72
C LYS A 53 1.37 0.01 4.08
N ARG A 54 1.15 -1.27 4.38
CA ARG A 54 0.60 -1.70 5.69
C ARG A 54 1.53 -1.36 6.84
N ASP A 55 2.83 -1.55 6.68
CA ASP A 55 3.84 -1.22 7.69
C ASP A 55 3.84 0.30 7.96
N ARG A 56 3.77 1.14 6.91
CA ARG A 56 3.63 2.60 7.04
C ARG A 56 2.29 3.02 7.67
N GLN A 57 1.20 2.33 7.36
CA GLN A 57 -0.10 2.56 8.01
C GLN A 57 -0.06 2.22 9.51
N ALA A 58 0.60 1.12 9.88
CA ALA A 58 0.78 0.74 11.28
C ALA A 58 1.59 1.81 12.03
N GLN A 59 2.69 2.28 11.44
CA GLN A 59 3.51 3.36 12.00
C GLN A 59 2.70 4.66 12.20
N ALA A 60 1.86 5.02 11.23
CA ALA A 60 0.97 6.18 11.37
C ALA A 60 0.00 6.04 12.56
N TRP A 61 -0.56 4.85 12.77
CA TRP A 61 -1.42 4.59 13.92
C TRP A 61 -0.67 4.60 15.25
N GLU A 62 0.57 4.10 15.30
CA GLU A 62 1.42 4.18 16.49
C GLU A 62 1.70 5.64 16.88
N LEU A 63 1.91 6.52 15.89
CA LEU A 63 2.10 7.97 16.12
C LEU A 63 0.81 8.68 16.56
N LEU A 64 -0.37 8.23 16.11
CA LEU A 64 -1.66 8.84 16.46
C LEU A 64 -2.19 8.34 17.81
N LEU A 65 -2.03 7.05 18.12
CA LEU A 65 -2.60 6.40 19.30
C LEU A 65 -1.60 6.36 20.46
N THR A 66 -1.00 7.51 20.78
CA THR A 66 0.04 7.63 21.81
C THR A 66 -0.48 7.47 23.25
N ARG A 67 -1.79 7.59 23.43
CA ARG A 67 -2.46 7.54 24.73
C ARG A 67 -3.75 6.74 24.66
N SER A 68 -4.13 6.17 25.80
CA SER A 68 -5.44 5.57 26.00
C SER A 68 -6.48 6.68 26.23
N TYR A 69 -7.65 6.52 25.61
CA TYR A 69 -8.78 7.42 25.77
C TYR A 69 -9.98 6.66 26.33
N ASP A 70 -10.67 7.24 27.31
CA ASP A 70 -11.89 6.66 27.90
C ASP A 70 -13.09 6.72 26.94
N GLU A 71 -13.07 7.66 26.00
CA GLU A 71 -14.03 7.80 24.90
C GLU A 71 -13.29 7.77 23.56
N PRO A 72 -13.93 7.36 22.45
CA PRO A 72 -13.32 7.42 21.13
C PRO A 72 -12.82 8.85 20.82
N PRO A 73 -11.52 9.06 20.58
CA PRO A 73 -10.97 10.39 20.35
C PRO A 73 -11.38 10.94 18.98
N THR A 74 -11.45 12.27 18.87
CA THR A 74 -11.60 12.95 17.58
C THR A 74 -10.25 13.14 16.90
N TRP A 75 -10.21 13.34 15.58
CA TRP A 75 -8.97 13.67 14.87
C TRP A 75 -8.29 14.92 15.43
N GLN A 76 -9.08 15.94 15.77
CA GLN A 76 -8.54 17.14 16.42
C GLN A 76 -7.81 16.79 17.73
N ARG A 77 -8.41 15.96 18.59
CA ARG A 77 -7.81 15.55 19.85
C ARG A 77 -6.55 14.72 19.65
N LEU A 78 -6.58 13.75 18.73
CA LEU A 78 -5.39 12.95 18.39
C LEU A 78 -4.22 13.83 17.95
N PHE A 79 -4.49 14.87 17.15
CA PHE A 79 -3.46 15.81 16.69
C PHE A 79 -3.01 16.81 17.77
N ASP A 80 -3.90 17.21 18.69
CA ASP A 80 -3.56 18.05 19.83
C ASP A 80 -2.63 17.33 20.82
N ASP A 81 -2.78 16.00 20.93
CA ASP A 81 -2.01 15.13 21.82
C ASP A 81 -0.72 14.56 21.18
N LEU A 82 -0.34 15.02 19.98
CA LEU A 82 0.88 14.54 19.30
C LEU A 82 2.16 14.90 20.08
N PRO A 83 3.11 13.96 20.21
CA PRO A 83 4.41 14.28 20.78
C PRO A 83 5.21 15.20 19.85
N PRO A 84 6.19 15.94 20.38
CA PRO A 84 7.07 16.78 19.58
C PRO A 84 7.72 15.97 18.43
N GLY A 85 7.69 16.50 17.21
CA GLY A 85 8.24 15.83 16.02
C GLY A 85 7.28 14.89 15.29
N ALA A 86 6.21 14.39 15.93
CA ALA A 86 5.29 13.46 15.27
C ALA A 86 4.52 14.08 14.10
N ALA A 87 4.28 15.40 14.10
CA ALA A 87 3.65 16.08 12.97
C ALA A 87 4.54 16.08 11.71
N GLU A 88 5.87 16.08 11.84
CA GLU A 88 6.79 15.96 10.71
C GLU A 88 6.80 14.53 10.17
N GLU A 89 6.87 13.54 11.08
CA GLU A 89 6.81 12.13 10.72
C GLU A 89 5.48 11.74 10.05
N LEU A 90 4.35 12.23 10.56
CA LEU A 90 3.03 12.05 9.93
C LEU A 90 2.96 12.68 8.53
N GLY A 91 3.71 13.76 8.28
CA GLY A 91 3.82 14.36 6.95
C GLY A 91 4.47 13.41 5.94
N GLY A 92 5.50 12.67 6.36
CA GLY A 92 6.13 11.61 5.55
C GLY A 92 5.26 10.38 5.34
N LEU A 93 4.17 10.24 6.11
CA LEU A 93 3.20 9.16 6.03
C LEU A 93 1.86 9.62 5.45
N TYR A 94 1.78 10.85 4.93
CA TYR A 94 0.51 11.48 4.53
C TYR A 94 -0.30 10.63 3.55
N ASP A 95 0.33 9.98 2.56
CA ASP A 95 -0.34 9.14 1.56
C ASP A 95 -1.02 7.89 2.14
N VAL A 96 -0.59 7.44 3.31
CA VAL A 96 -1.12 6.26 3.98
C VAL A 96 -2.03 6.58 5.17
N LEU A 97 -2.14 7.85 5.55
CA LEU A 97 -3.02 8.28 6.64
C LEU A 97 -4.50 7.96 6.34
N PRO A 98 -5.31 7.64 7.37
CA PRO A 98 -6.77 7.62 7.24
C PRO A 98 -7.30 8.98 6.75
N SER A 99 -8.39 8.98 5.98
CA SER A 99 -8.93 10.20 5.35
C SER A 99 -9.18 11.34 6.34
N GLY A 100 -9.80 11.07 7.50
CA GLY A 100 -10.03 12.09 8.50
C GLY A 100 -8.74 12.63 9.16
N ALA A 101 -7.68 11.82 9.20
CA ALA A 101 -6.37 12.27 9.65
C ALA A 101 -5.67 13.13 8.58
N GLN A 102 -5.83 12.79 7.29
CA GLN A 102 -5.34 13.62 6.17
C GLN A 102 -6.01 14.99 6.17
N GLU A 103 -7.33 15.05 6.33
CA GLU A 103 -8.09 16.30 6.40
C GLU A 103 -7.62 17.18 7.55
N GLU A 104 -7.45 16.60 8.74
CA GLU A 104 -6.98 17.33 9.91
C GLU A 104 -5.51 17.78 9.77
N TYR A 105 -4.65 16.93 9.20
CA TYR A 105 -3.26 17.28 8.87
C TYR A 105 -3.22 18.46 7.90
N ALA A 106 -3.96 18.36 6.78
CA ALA A 106 -3.99 19.39 5.76
C ALA A 106 -4.56 20.72 6.29
N ARG A 107 -5.55 20.67 7.19
CA ARG A 107 -6.09 21.84 7.87
C ARG A 107 -5.05 22.56 8.73
N ARG A 108 -4.17 21.81 9.40
CA ARG A 108 -3.18 22.36 10.36
C ARG A 108 -1.85 22.76 9.71
N TYR A 109 -1.36 21.94 8.78
CA TYR A 109 0.01 22.01 8.26
C TYR A 109 0.07 22.18 6.74
N GLY A 110 -1.08 22.09 6.04
CA GLY A 110 -1.14 22.03 4.58
C GLY A 110 -0.89 20.63 4.03
N VAL A 111 -1.14 20.43 2.73
CA VAL A 111 -0.86 19.18 2.03
C VAL A 111 0.64 19.12 1.72
N PRO A 112 1.38 18.09 2.14
CA PRO A 112 2.79 17.94 1.78
C PRO A 112 2.95 17.83 0.26
N SER A 113 3.85 18.63 -0.32
CA SER A 113 4.11 18.67 -1.77
C SER A 113 4.88 17.45 -2.29
N ALA A 114 5.29 16.53 -1.42
CA ALA A 114 6.06 15.34 -1.77
C ALA A 114 5.17 14.10 -1.65
N VAL A 115 4.43 13.83 -2.74
CA VAL A 115 4.02 12.49 -3.14
C VAL A 115 4.62 12.24 -4.51
#